data_AF-A0A8B8AAZ8-F1
#
_entry.id   AF-A0A8B8AAZ8-F1
#
_cell.length_a   1.000
_cell.length_b   1.000
_cell.length_c   1.000
_cell.angle_alpha   90.00
_cell.angle_beta   90.00
_cell.angle_gamma   90.00
#
_symmetry.space_group_name_H-M   'P 1'
#
loop_
_entity.id
_entity.type
_entity.pdbx_description
1 polymer ?
#
loop_
_entity_poly.entity_id
_entity_poly.type
_entity_poly.pdbx_seq_one_letter_code
_entity_poly.pdbx_strand_id
1 'polypeptide(L)'
;MHHIPRLSEAVYVGMCRYVGTPTEVRIRREVTDTVEVMKRPVRIMRGFDRMESGSRREGFRLQTSDVDRMLWLPDHKVICDLSQIGLYHIPQHTVILMECEDLTPGFARLKMMTPSSDQNVARDFNRDHKTIQELSGNSKKPEA
;
A
#
# COMPACT_ATOMS: atom_id res chain seq x y z
N MET A 1 33.61 -20.26 -8.14
CA MET A 1 32.58 -19.45 -8.83
C MET A 1 33.29 -18.35 -9.60
N HIS A 2 33.27 -18.40 -10.94
CA HIS A 2 33.86 -17.34 -11.75
C HIS A 2 32.93 -16.11 -11.75
N HIS A 3 33.44 -14.98 -11.28
CA HIS A 3 32.76 -13.70 -11.40
C HIS A 3 32.76 -13.31 -12.88
N ILE A 4 31.58 -13.28 -13.53
CA ILE A 4 31.42 -12.86 -14.93
C ILE A 4 30.87 -11.43 -14.92
N PRO A 5 31.69 -10.39 -15.16
CA PRO A 5 31.27 -8.98 -15.06
C PRO A 5 30.15 -8.60 -16.05
N ARG A 6 29.95 -9.40 -17.11
CA ARG A 6 28.95 -9.16 -18.16
C ARG A 6 27.56 -9.70 -17.86
N LEU A 7 27.40 -10.51 -16.81
CA LEU A 7 26.10 -11.10 -16.49
C LEU A 7 25.12 -10.03 -15.99
N SER A 8 25.58 -9.05 -15.21
CA SER A 8 24.74 -7.96 -14.71
C SER A 8 24.23 -7.04 -15.82
N GLU A 9 25.08 -6.71 -16.80
CA GLU A 9 24.69 -5.91 -17.96
C GLU A 9 23.68 -6.65 -18.84
N ALA A 10 23.96 -7.92 -19.18
CA ALA A 10 23.04 -8.73 -19.97
C ALA A 10 21.67 -8.91 -19.28
N VAL A 11 21.66 -9.12 -17.96
CA VAL A 11 20.44 -9.18 -17.16
C VAL A 11 19.70 -7.85 -17.18
N TYR A 12 20.39 -6.73 -16.99
CA TYR A 12 19.78 -5.39 -17.04
C TYR A 12 19.13 -5.11 -18.40
N VAL A 13 19.84 -5.39 -19.49
CA VAL A 13 19.31 -5.21 -20.86
C VAL A 13 18.11 -6.14 -21.10
N GLY A 14 18.19 -7.40 -20.65
CA GLY A 14 17.09 -8.35 -20.72
C GLY A 14 15.86 -7.87 -19.97
N MET A 15 16.03 -7.36 -18.75
CA MET A 15 14.95 -6.77 -17.95
C MET A 15 14.36 -5.54 -18.62
N CYS A 16 15.18 -4.63 -19.15
CA CYS A 16 14.68 -3.46 -19.87
C CYS A 16 13.81 -3.85 -21.08
N ARG A 17 14.17 -4.92 -21.80
CA ARG A 17 13.35 -5.45 -22.90
C ARG A 17 12.06 -6.10 -22.42
N TYR A 18 12.08 -6.77 -21.27
CA TYR A 18 10.93 -7.51 -20.76
C TYR A 18 9.92 -6.63 -20.01
N VAL A 19 10.38 -5.77 -19.10
CA VAL A 19 9.53 -4.92 -18.26
C VAL A 19 9.55 -3.44 -18.63
N GLY A 20 10.48 -3.01 -19.47
CA GLY A 20 10.68 -1.61 -19.85
C GLY A 20 11.92 -1.00 -19.21
N THR A 21 12.45 0.04 -19.87
CA THR A 21 13.53 0.89 -19.36
C THR A 21 13.09 1.61 -18.08
N PRO A 22 14.04 2.08 -17.24
CA PRO A 22 13.71 2.88 -16.06
C PRO A 22 12.82 4.10 -16.38
N THR A 23 13.04 4.75 -17.53
CA THR A 23 12.21 5.88 -18.00
C THR A 23 10.78 5.45 -18.29
N GLU A 24 10.56 4.34 -19.00
CA GLU A 24 9.22 3.84 -19.30
C GLU A 24 8.49 3.40 -18.02
N VAL A 25 9.19 2.71 -17.12
CA VAL A 25 8.63 2.31 -15.82
C VAL A 25 8.22 3.55 -15.01
N ARG A 26 9.07 4.58 -14.95
CA ARG A 26 8.74 5.85 -14.29
C ARG A 26 7.51 6.54 -14.90
N ILE A 27 7.45 6.65 -16.23
CA ILE A 27 6.30 7.23 -16.93
C ILE A 27 5.01 6.47 -16.56
N ARG A 28 5.05 5.13 -16.53
CA ARG A 28 3.86 4.32 -16.17
C ARG A 28 3.42 4.52 -14.73
N ARG A 29 4.36 4.75 -13.79
CA ARG A 29 4.04 5.11 -12.40
C ARG A 29 3.27 6.43 -12.40
N GLU A 30 3.88 7.50 -12.94
CA GLU A 30 3.28 8.84 -13.00
C GLU A 30 1.90 8.86 -13.67
N VAL A 31 1.73 8.10 -14.76
CA VAL A 31 0.43 7.92 -15.42
C VAL A 31 -0.57 7.23 -14.49
N THR A 32 -0.15 6.23 -13.73
CA THR A 32 -1.02 5.52 -12.77
C THR A 32 -1.44 6.45 -11.63
N ASP A 33 -0.52 7.23 -11.03
CA ASP A 33 -0.81 8.27 -10.03
C ASP A 33 -1.86 9.26 -10.56
N THR A 34 -1.61 9.78 -11.76
CA THR A 34 -2.48 10.79 -12.38
C THR A 34 -3.88 10.21 -12.65
N VAL A 35 -3.96 9.01 -13.23
CA VAL A 35 -5.23 8.33 -13.52
C VAL A 35 -6.00 8.03 -12.24
N GLU A 36 -5.31 7.68 -11.15
CA GLU A 36 -5.94 7.40 -9.87
C GLU A 36 -6.61 8.65 -9.28
N VAL A 37 -5.89 9.77 -9.24
CA VAL A 37 -6.42 11.06 -8.78
C VAL A 37 -7.57 11.53 -9.66
N MET A 38 -7.42 11.44 -10.99
CA MET A 38 -8.44 11.85 -11.96
C MET A 38 -9.72 11.01 -11.87
N LYS A 39 -9.61 9.71 -11.61
CA LYS A 39 -10.77 8.80 -11.51
C LYS A 39 -11.43 8.81 -10.14
N ARG A 40 -10.74 9.28 -9.10
CA ARG A 40 -11.23 9.27 -7.71
C ARG A 40 -12.64 9.84 -7.54
N PRO A 41 -13.01 11.02 -8.10
CA PRO A 41 -14.36 11.56 -7.95
C PRO A 41 -15.44 10.63 -8.52
N VAL A 42 -15.18 10.03 -9.68
CA VAL A 42 -16.11 9.09 -10.34
C VAL A 42 -16.29 7.82 -9.51
N ARG A 43 -15.23 7.34 -8.86
CA ARG A 43 -15.32 6.16 -7.98
C ARG A 43 -16.15 6.46 -6.74
N ILE A 44 -15.87 7.58 -6.07
CA ILE A 44 -16.63 8.02 -4.88
C ILE A 44 -18.12 8.14 -5.22
N MET A 45 -18.46 8.71 -6.38
CA MET A 45 -19.85 8.78 -6.87
C MET A 45 -20.49 7.39 -7.09
N ARG A 46 -19.69 6.37 -7.42
CA ARG A 46 -20.11 4.97 -7.54
C ARG A 46 -20.12 4.22 -6.20
N GLY A 47 -19.86 4.90 -5.09
CA GLY A 47 -19.97 4.34 -3.75
C GLY A 47 -18.73 3.60 -3.24
N PHE A 48 -17.55 3.80 -3.83
CA PHE A 48 -16.30 3.27 -3.27
C PHE A 48 -15.10 4.10 -3.73
N ASP A 49 -13.99 4.05 -3.00
CA ASP A 49 -12.70 4.54 -3.48
C ASP A 49 -11.71 3.37 -3.54
N ARG A 50 -10.59 3.56 -4.24
CA ARG A 50 -9.56 2.53 -4.36
C ARG A 50 -8.19 3.10 -4.66
N MET A 51 -7.16 2.30 -4.44
CA MET A 51 -5.82 2.51 -4.99
C MET A 51 -5.34 1.25 -5.72
N GLU A 52 -4.51 1.43 -6.74
CA GLU A 52 -3.70 0.32 -7.27
C GLU A 52 -2.47 0.10 -6.39
N SER A 53 -2.07 -1.16 -6.21
CA SER A 53 -0.84 -1.53 -5.50
C SER A 53 -0.04 -2.54 -6.33
N GLY A 54 1.05 -3.06 -5.76
CA GLY A 54 1.84 -4.12 -6.36
C GLY A 54 2.57 -3.73 -7.65
N SER A 55 2.91 -4.74 -8.45
CA SER A 55 3.83 -4.61 -9.59
C SER A 55 3.35 -3.60 -10.65
N ARG A 56 2.04 -3.57 -10.89
CA ARG A 56 1.42 -2.68 -11.89
C ARG A 56 1.43 -1.22 -11.46
N ARG A 57 1.22 -0.94 -10.16
CA ARG A 57 1.36 0.40 -9.57
C ARG A 57 2.79 0.91 -9.69
N GLU A 58 3.75 0.00 -9.53
CA GLU A 58 5.19 0.24 -9.69
C GLU A 58 5.66 0.33 -11.15
N GLY A 59 4.73 0.32 -12.13
CA GLY A 59 5.03 0.51 -13.55
C GLY A 59 5.51 -0.75 -14.28
N PHE A 60 5.63 -1.89 -13.58
CA PHE A 60 5.95 -3.17 -14.19
C PHE A 60 4.70 -3.80 -14.82
N ARG A 61 4.79 -4.17 -16.10
CA ARG A 61 3.68 -4.71 -16.88
C ARG A 61 3.98 -6.14 -17.32
N LEU A 62 4.11 -7.01 -16.32
CA LEU A 62 4.30 -8.45 -16.54
C LEU A 62 2.99 -9.06 -17.02
N GLN A 63 3.02 -9.86 -18.09
CA GLN A 63 1.78 -10.46 -18.64
C GLN A 63 1.12 -11.44 -17.68
N THR A 64 1.93 -12.14 -16.91
CA THR A 64 1.47 -13.15 -15.94
C THR A 64 1.17 -12.55 -14.56
N SER A 65 1.40 -11.25 -14.35
CA SER A 65 1.06 -10.64 -13.05
C SER A 65 -0.44 -10.41 -12.95
N ASP A 66 -0.95 -10.64 -11.76
CA ASP A 66 -2.25 -10.18 -11.33
C ASP A 66 -2.31 -8.64 -11.21
N VAL A 67 -3.43 -8.16 -10.69
CA VAL A 67 -3.74 -6.75 -10.48
C VAL A 67 -4.13 -6.56 -9.02
N ASP A 68 -3.25 -5.93 -8.26
CA ASP A 68 -3.49 -5.64 -6.86
C ASP A 68 -4.26 -4.32 -6.69
N ARG A 69 -5.34 -4.37 -5.91
CA ARG A 69 -6.19 -3.21 -5.60
C ARG A 69 -6.63 -3.24 -4.16
N MET A 70 -6.58 -2.08 -3.51
CA MET A 70 -7.23 -1.87 -2.21
C MET A 70 -8.49 -1.05 -2.44
N LEU A 71 -9.62 -1.49 -1.90
CA LEU A 71 -10.91 -0.83 -2.03
C LEU A 71 -11.45 -0.48 -0.65
N TRP A 72 -12.15 0.64 -0.54
CA TRP A 72 -12.81 1.05 0.70
C TRP A 72 -14.06 1.89 0.42
N LEU A 73 -14.95 1.95 1.40
CA LEU A 73 -16.19 2.70 1.31
C LEU A 73 -15.93 4.22 1.41
N PRO A 74 -16.83 5.09 0.92
CA PRO A 74 -16.59 6.54 0.87
C PRO A 74 -16.40 7.20 2.24
N ASP A 75 -16.97 6.62 3.30
CA ASP A 75 -16.83 7.02 4.70
C ASP A 75 -15.52 6.51 5.34
N HIS A 76 -14.83 5.58 4.70
CA HIS A 76 -13.48 5.15 5.07
C HIS A 76 -12.46 6.02 4.35
N LYS A 77 -11.53 6.62 5.09
CA LYS A 77 -10.53 7.55 4.58
C LYS A 77 -9.15 6.96 4.78
N VAL A 78 -8.58 6.43 3.71
CA VAL A 78 -7.20 5.94 3.69
C VAL A 78 -6.26 7.13 3.44
N ILE A 79 -5.35 7.39 4.38
CA ILE A 79 -4.34 8.47 4.31
C ILE A 79 -2.93 7.85 4.33
N CYS A 80 -1.99 8.46 3.62
CA CYS A 80 -0.57 8.09 3.66
C CYS A 80 0.29 9.08 4.47
N ASP A 81 -0.29 10.22 4.84
CA ASP A 81 0.35 11.26 5.62
C ASP A 81 -0.54 11.59 6.81
N LEU A 82 0.00 11.38 8.01
CA LEU A 82 -0.72 11.61 9.25
C LEU A 82 -1.15 13.07 9.43
N SER A 83 -0.46 14.03 8.79
CA SER A 83 -0.85 15.44 8.82
C SER A 83 -2.27 15.68 8.26
N GLN A 84 -2.75 14.78 7.38
CA GLN A 84 -4.07 14.86 6.76
C GLN A 84 -5.22 14.45 7.68
N ILE A 85 -4.94 13.91 8.88
CA ILE A 85 -5.98 13.44 9.80
C ILE A 85 -7.00 14.52 10.14
N GLY A 86 -6.56 15.78 10.26
CA GLY A 86 -7.42 16.93 10.58
C GLY A 86 -8.39 17.33 9.46
N LEU A 87 -8.24 16.80 8.25
CA LEU A 87 -9.13 17.08 7.11
C LEU A 87 -10.46 16.33 7.19
N TYR A 88 -10.58 15.34 8.09
CA TYR A 88 -11.74 14.47 8.16
C TYR A 88 -12.49 14.61 9.48
N HIS A 89 -13.81 14.71 9.39
CA HIS A 89 -14.68 14.86 10.56
C HIS A 89 -14.95 13.53 11.24
N ILE A 90 -14.70 13.48 12.55
CA ILE A 90 -15.09 12.39 13.46
C ILE A 90 -16.45 12.76 14.05
N PRO A 91 -17.43 11.83 14.17
CA PRO A 91 -17.35 10.38 13.91
C PRO A 91 -17.78 9.96 12.49
N GLN A 92 -17.98 10.92 11.59
CA GLN A 92 -18.52 10.65 10.25
C GLN A 92 -17.58 9.81 9.37
N HIS A 93 -16.27 9.81 9.68
CA HIS A 93 -15.27 9.13 8.91
C HIS A 93 -14.44 8.15 9.74
N THR A 94 -14.28 6.92 9.21
CA THR A 94 -13.29 5.96 9.68
C THR A 94 -11.97 6.27 8.99
N VAL A 95 -10.98 6.79 9.71
CA VAL A 95 -9.67 7.15 9.14
C VAL A 95 -8.70 5.98 9.34
N ILE A 96 -8.07 5.55 8.25
CA ILE A 96 -7.09 4.47 8.21
C ILE A 96 -5.78 5.06 7.69
N LEU A 97 -4.73 5.00 8.51
CA LEU A 97 -3.38 5.34 8.08
C LEU A 97 -2.77 4.13 7.37
N MET A 98 -2.32 4.34 6.14
CA MET A 98 -1.52 3.40 5.37
C MET A 98 -0.06 3.81 5.44
N GLU A 99 0.77 2.96 6.00
CA GLU A 99 2.22 3.14 6.08
C GLU A 99 2.88 2.21 5.06
N CYS A 100 3.73 2.78 4.20
CA CYS A 100 4.46 2.05 3.16
C CYS A 100 5.99 2.10 3.37
N GLU A 101 6.48 2.92 4.31
CA GLU A 101 7.91 3.04 4.63
C GLU A 101 8.38 1.88 5.51
N ASP A 102 9.63 1.45 5.34
CA ASP A 102 10.28 0.34 6.07
C ASP A 102 9.59 -1.04 5.97
N LEU A 103 8.73 -1.23 4.97
CA LEU A 103 8.08 -2.51 4.70
C LEU A 103 8.78 -3.29 3.60
N THR A 104 8.65 -4.62 3.67
CA THR A 104 9.06 -5.49 2.55
C THR A 104 8.26 -5.08 1.30
N PRO A 105 8.89 -5.05 0.11
CA PRO A 105 8.18 -4.72 -1.12
C PRO A 105 6.92 -5.56 -1.29
N GLY A 106 5.80 -4.90 -1.60
CA GLY A 106 4.49 -5.55 -1.75
C GLY A 106 3.63 -5.58 -0.49
N PHE A 107 4.12 -5.09 0.65
CA PHE A 107 3.34 -4.99 1.88
C PHE A 107 2.96 -3.53 2.19
N ALA A 108 1.79 -3.34 2.78
CA ALA A 108 1.33 -2.07 3.36
C ALA A 108 0.78 -2.34 4.76
N ARG A 109 1.12 -1.50 5.73
CA ARG A 109 0.58 -1.60 7.09
C ARG A 109 -0.60 -0.64 7.21
N LEU A 110 -1.73 -1.17 7.66
CA LEU A 110 -2.93 -0.37 7.90
C LEU A 110 -3.15 -0.19 9.39
N LYS A 111 -3.40 1.05 9.81
CA LYS A 111 -3.71 1.39 11.20
C LYS A 111 -4.97 2.23 11.27
N MET A 112 -5.94 1.77 12.05
CA MET A 112 -7.15 2.53 12.33
C MET A 112 -6.82 3.70 13.27
N MET A 113 -7.14 4.91 12.85
CA MET A 113 -6.84 6.14 13.59
C MET A 113 -8.08 6.70 14.32
N THR A 114 -9.27 6.34 13.86
CA THR A 114 -10.56 6.74 14.47
C THR A 114 -11.47 5.52 14.60
N PRO A 115 -12.37 5.49 15.60
CA PRO A 115 -13.33 4.40 15.72
C PRO A 115 -14.19 4.27 14.45
N SER A 116 -14.47 3.03 14.05
CA SER A 116 -15.41 2.76 12.98
C SER A 116 -16.81 2.47 13.55
N SER A 117 -17.85 2.98 12.89
CA SER A 117 -19.23 2.57 13.11
C SER A 117 -19.52 1.18 12.53
N ASP A 118 -18.71 0.71 11.59
CA ASP A 118 -18.76 -0.65 11.07
C ASP A 118 -18.13 -1.62 12.08
N GLN A 119 -18.96 -2.48 12.64
CA GLN A 119 -18.55 -3.44 13.68
C GLN A 119 -17.56 -4.48 13.15
N ASN A 120 -17.60 -4.85 11.87
CA ASN A 120 -16.66 -5.81 11.31
C ASN A 120 -15.28 -5.16 11.21
N VAL A 121 -15.22 -3.95 10.64
CA VAL A 121 -13.99 -3.18 10.50
C VAL A 121 -13.38 -2.88 11.88
N ALA A 122 -14.20 -2.47 12.85
CA ALA A 122 -13.75 -2.26 14.22
C ALA A 122 -13.19 -3.55 14.86
N ARG A 123 -13.79 -4.72 14.61
CA ARG A 123 -13.32 -5.99 15.18
C ARG A 123 -12.01 -6.45 14.57
N ASP A 124 -11.88 -6.37 13.25
CA ASP A 124 -10.70 -6.85 12.52
C ASP A 124 -9.44 -6.08 12.92
N PHE A 125 -9.50 -4.74 12.96
CA PHE A 125 -8.37 -3.92 13.38
C PHE A 125 -8.02 -4.05 14.88
N ASN A 126 -9.01 -4.31 15.74
CA ASN A 126 -8.77 -4.50 17.18
C ASN A 126 -8.17 -5.86 17.52
N ARG A 127 -8.39 -6.89 16.68
CA ARG A 127 -7.76 -8.20 16.82
C ARG A 127 -6.24 -8.08 16.69
N ASP A 128 -5.79 -7.34 15.68
CA ASP A 128 -4.38 -7.18 15.36
C ASP A 128 -3.63 -6.34 16.39
N HIS A 129 -4.28 -5.32 16.99
CA HIS A 129 -3.65 -4.50 18.02
C HIS A 129 -3.31 -5.30 19.29
N LYS A 130 -4.18 -6.24 19.70
CA LYS A 130 -3.91 -7.14 20.84
C LYS A 130 -2.77 -8.12 20.53
N THR A 131 -2.78 -8.71 19.34
CA THR A 131 -1.73 -9.66 18.92
C THR A 131 -0.35 -8.99 18.83
N ILE A 132 -0.26 -7.74 18.36
CA ILE A 132 1.01 -7.00 18.30
C ILE A 132 1.51 -6.62 19.71
N GLN A 133 0.63 -6.22 20.63
CA GLN A 133 1.02 -5.94 22.01
C GLN A 133 1.48 -7.21 22.77
N GLU A 134 0.84 -8.35 22.54
CA GLU A 134 1.25 -9.64 23.14
C GLU A 134 2.61 -10.12 22.62
N LEU A 135 2.92 -9.89 21.33
CA LEU A 135 4.24 -10.19 20.75
C LEU A 135 5.33 -9.21 21.21
N SER A 136 4.97 -7.94 21.43
CA SER A 136 5.86 -6.91 21.98
C SER A 136 6.10 -7.05 23.49
N GLY A 137 5.21 -7.72 24.23
CA GLY A 137 5.23 -7.81 25.69
C GLY A 137 6.10 -8.93 26.27
N ASN A 138 6.64 -9.83 25.45
CA ASN A 138 7.36 -11.03 25.92
C ASN A 138 8.89 -10.92 25.96
N SER A 139 9.48 -9.72 25.86
CA SER A 139 10.88 -9.48 26.25
C SER A 139 10.97 -8.90 27.67
N LYS A 140 10.54 -9.67 28.67
CA LYS A 140 11.12 -9.51 30.02
C LYS A 140 12.27 -10.51 30.15
N LYS A 141 13.50 -10.00 30.11
CA LYS A 141 14.69 -10.74 30.56
C LYS A 141 14.48 -11.16 32.01
N PRO A 142 14.85 -12.39 32.42
CA PRO A 142 14.90 -12.75 33.82
C PRO A 142 16.05 -11.97 34.46
N GLU A 143 15.74 -11.23 35.53
CA GLU A 143 16.75 -10.71 36.46
C GLU A 143 17.42 -11.89 37.16
N ALA A 144 18.75 -11.87 37.19
CA ALA A 144 19.60 -12.67 38.04
C ALA A 144 20.32 -11.73 39.00
#